data_AF-A0A833S666-F1
#
_entry.id   AF-A0A833S666-F1
#
_cell.length_a   1.000
_cell.length_b   1.000
_cell.length_c   1.000
_cell.angle_alpha   90.00
_cell.angle_beta   90.00
_cell.angle_gamma   90.00
#
_symmetry.space_group_name_H-M   'P 1'
#
loop_
_entity.id
_entity.type
_entity.pdbx_description
1 polymer ?
#
loop_
_entity_poly.entity_id
_entity_poly.type
_entity_poly.pdbx_seq_one_letter_code
_entity_poly.pdbx_strand_id
1 'polypeptide(L)'
;MEDDMKEAVTDKTKQLCNFYDGVEDNETKIAQALKHSLTFAYGPTWQVVVSSSRELCCLPIADEGTHADFTVAKLRVVVYRHSGTSLDRQLDSAQFGKRVAFVLASICLLLYAFLALNSPEVIERCKGSAVGTGDNIPVDGVLLPEGCTAEDVKRANDHAWWKTAAILGMSAFTMLASVIRMYSKSLGPKVKRA
;
A
#
# COMPACT_ATOMS: atom_id res chain seq x y z
N MET A 1 -21.83 19.66 5.11
CA MET A 1 -22.68 18.76 5.90
C MET A 1 -24.03 18.73 5.23
N GLU A 2 -24.61 17.54 4.99
CA GLU A 2 -26.02 17.43 4.60
C GLU A 2 -26.91 18.10 5.67
N ASP A 3 -28.02 18.71 5.25
CA ASP A 3 -28.82 19.57 6.12
C ASP A 3 -29.38 18.80 7.33
N ASP A 4 -29.89 17.57 7.12
CA ASP A 4 -30.40 16.70 8.19
C ASP A 4 -29.32 16.36 9.23
N MET A 5 -28.09 16.07 8.76
CA MET A 5 -26.96 15.79 9.64
C MET A 5 -26.57 17.06 10.41
N LYS A 6 -26.55 18.21 9.75
CA LYS A 6 -26.22 19.49 10.38
C LYS A 6 -27.23 19.85 11.47
N GLU A 7 -28.52 19.63 11.24
CA GLU A 7 -29.57 19.86 12.23
C GLU A 7 -29.39 18.93 13.43
N ALA A 8 -29.20 17.63 13.21
CA ALA A 8 -28.96 16.65 14.27
C ALA A 8 -27.73 16.99 15.13
N VAL A 9 -26.62 17.39 14.49
CA VAL A 9 -25.39 17.81 15.19
C VAL A 9 -25.61 19.09 15.98
N THR A 10 -26.34 20.05 15.43
CA THR A 10 -26.66 21.32 16.10
C THR A 10 -27.52 21.08 17.33
N ASP A 11 -28.55 20.25 17.23
CA ASP A 11 -29.44 19.94 18.35
C ASP A 11 -28.76 19.12 19.44
N LYS A 12 -27.90 18.16 19.04
CA LYS A 12 -27.06 17.44 20.00
C LYS A 12 -26.13 18.39 20.75
N THR A 13 -25.54 19.35 20.03
CA THR A 13 -24.66 20.36 20.63
C THR A 13 -25.42 21.22 21.64
N LYS A 14 -26.64 21.67 21.33
CA LYS A 14 -27.49 22.40 22.29
C LYS A 14 -27.76 21.59 23.56
N GLN A 15 -28.09 20.31 23.41
CA GLN A 15 -28.30 19.42 24.57
C GLN A 15 -27.04 19.29 25.43
N LEU A 16 -25.87 19.13 24.82
CA LEU A 16 -24.60 19.03 25.52
C LEU A 16 -24.20 20.35 26.21
N CYS A 17 -24.43 21.51 25.57
CA CYS A 17 -24.22 22.81 26.18
C CYS A 17 -25.08 23.01 27.43
N ASN A 18 -26.35 22.62 27.38
CA ASN A 18 -27.24 22.71 28.54
C ASN A 18 -26.85 21.72 29.66
N PHE A 19 -26.36 20.53 29.30
CA PHE A 19 -25.96 19.51 30.26
C PHE A 19 -24.66 19.86 31.00
N TYR A 20 -23.70 20.49 30.31
CA TYR A 20 -22.42 20.92 30.88
C TYR A 20 -22.41 22.40 31.28
N ASP A 21 -23.58 23.03 31.42
CA ASP A 21 -23.67 24.41 31.86
C ASP A 21 -23.13 24.57 33.30
N GLY A 22 -22.33 25.60 33.54
CA GLY A 22 -21.66 25.84 34.81
C GLY A 22 -20.57 24.82 35.20
N VAL A 23 -20.24 23.86 34.35
CA VAL A 23 -19.19 22.86 34.60
C VAL A 23 -17.83 23.42 34.16
N GLU A 24 -16.80 23.24 35.00
CA GLU A 24 -15.43 23.57 34.63
C GLU A 24 -14.95 22.69 33.47
N ASP A 25 -14.27 23.31 32.50
CA ASP A 25 -13.83 22.68 31.25
C ASP A 25 -14.99 22.10 30.41
N ASN A 26 -16.10 22.84 30.33
CA ASN A 26 -17.26 22.46 29.53
C ASN A 26 -16.92 22.30 28.03
N GLU A 27 -16.05 23.15 27.47
CA GLU A 27 -15.64 23.10 26.06
C GLU A 27 -15.06 21.73 25.67
N THR A 28 -14.10 21.22 26.45
CA THR A 28 -13.46 19.92 26.21
C THR A 28 -14.44 18.77 26.35
N LYS A 29 -15.31 18.81 27.38
CA LYS A 29 -16.33 17.77 27.62
C LYS A 29 -17.36 17.72 26.49
N ILE A 30 -17.83 18.87 26.02
CA ILE A 30 -18.74 18.98 24.87
C ILE A 30 -18.04 18.44 23.61
N ALA A 31 -16.80 18.85 23.35
CA ALA A 31 -16.05 18.39 22.19
C ALA A 31 -15.87 16.86 22.17
N GLN A 32 -15.51 16.27 23.32
CA GLN A 32 -15.31 14.83 23.46
C GLN A 32 -16.63 14.06 23.31
N ALA A 33 -17.70 14.50 23.96
CA ALA A 33 -19.00 13.86 23.88
C ALA A 33 -19.58 13.92 22.46
N LEU A 34 -19.46 15.07 21.79
CA LEU A 34 -19.91 15.25 20.42
C LEU A 34 -19.11 14.38 19.45
N LYS A 35 -17.78 14.33 19.60
CA LYS A 35 -16.90 13.45 18.81
C LYS A 35 -17.28 11.97 18.97
N HIS A 36 -17.56 11.53 20.20
CA HIS A 36 -17.98 10.16 20.45
C HIS A 36 -19.34 9.85 19.81
N SER A 37 -20.31 10.77 19.94
CA SER A 37 -21.63 10.64 19.32
C SER A 37 -21.55 10.53 17.79
N LEU A 38 -20.74 11.39 17.16
CA LEU A 38 -20.52 11.37 15.72
C LEU A 38 -19.81 10.09 15.26
N THR A 39 -18.81 9.65 16.02
CA THR A 39 -18.09 8.41 15.74
C THR A 39 -19.00 7.19 15.78
N PHE A 40 -19.92 7.15 16.73
CA PHE A 40 -20.90 6.09 16.86
C PHE A 40 -21.95 6.11 15.75
N ALA A 41 -22.48 7.28 15.39
CA ALA A 41 -23.57 7.41 14.42
C ALA A 41 -23.11 7.33 12.96
N TYR A 42 -21.94 7.92 12.64
CA TYR A 42 -21.51 8.15 11.26
C TYR A 42 -20.14 7.54 10.93
N GLY A 43 -19.59 6.73 11.84
CA GLY A 43 -18.30 6.05 11.68
C GLY A 43 -17.09 6.89 12.12
N PRO A 44 -15.87 6.36 12.01
CA PRO A 44 -14.67 6.94 12.64
C PRO A 44 -14.19 8.25 11.99
N THR A 45 -13.16 8.87 12.58
CA THR A 45 -12.36 10.01 12.08
C THR A 45 -12.98 11.41 12.16
N TRP A 46 -13.97 11.60 13.03
CA TRP A 46 -14.50 12.93 13.33
C TRP A 46 -13.55 13.73 14.22
N GLN A 47 -13.44 15.02 13.90
CA GLN A 47 -12.80 16.01 14.74
C GLN A 47 -13.83 17.08 15.09
N VAL A 48 -13.79 17.50 16.35
CA VAL A 48 -14.69 18.49 16.91
C VAL A 48 -13.84 19.51 17.64
N VAL A 49 -14.04 20.78 17.31
CA VAL A 49 -13.43 21.91 18.01
C VAL A 49 -14.55 22.75 18.58
N VAL A 50 -14.48 22.99 19.89
CA VAL A 50 -15.39 23.87 20.62
C VAL A 50 -14.55 24.97 21.23
N SER A 51 -14.95 26.22 21.05
CA SER A 51 -14.26 27.35 21.67
C SER A 51 -15.22 28.47 21.98
N SER A 52 -15.04 29.12 23.13
CA SER A 52 -15.65 30.41 23.46
C SER A 52 -15.04 31.57 22.66
N SER A 53 -13.82 31.41 22.14
CA SER A 53 -13.20 32.41 21.28
C SER A 53 -13.72 32.29 19.84
N ARG A 54 -14.09 33.44 19.26
CA ARG A 54 -14.56 33.50 17.87
C ARG A 54 -13.42 33.47 16.85
N GLU A 55 -12.16 33.59 17.28
CA GLU A 55 -10.98 33.78 16.43
C GLU A 55 -10.40 32.49 15.83
N LEU A 56 -11.16 31.40 15.84
CA LEU A 56 -10.67 30.13 15.31
C LEU A 56 -10.60 30.17 13.77
N CYS A 57 -9.42 30.42 13.23
CA CYS A 57 -9.14 30.42 11.79
C CYS A 57 -8.45 29.11 11.39
N CYS A 58 -9.20 28.01 11.43
CA CYS A 58 -8.73 26.73 10.89
C CYS A 58 -9.53 26.44 9.61
N LEU A 59 -8.85 26.24 8.48
CA LEU A 59 -9.43 25.64 7.28
C LEU A 59 -9.10 24.13 7.33
N PRO A 60 -9.96 23.29 7.93
CA PRO A 60 -9.68 21.86 7.99
C PRO A 60 -9.78 21.26 6.60
N ILE A 61 -8.85 20.35 6.28
CA ILE A 61 -9.00 19.44 5.15
C ILE A 61 -10.02 18.39 5.57
N ALA A 62 -11.25 18.54 5.06
CA ALA A 62 -12.41 17.73 5.39
C ALA A 62 -12.94 17.00 4.16
N ASP A 63 -13.61 15.86 4.36
CA ASP A 63 -14.35 15.21 3.29
C ASP A 63 -15.48 16.14 2.79
N GLU A 64 -15.70 16.16 1.47
CA GLU A 64 -16.79 16.95 0.87
C GLU A 64 -18.12 16.65 1.56
N GLY A 65 -18.86 17.70 1.90
CA GLY A 65 -20.16 17.53 2.55
C GLY A 65 -20.10 17.04 3.99
N THR A 66 -18.94 16.95 4.67
CA THR A 66 -18.86 16.52 6.09
C THR A 66 -18.42 17.60 7.09
N HIS A 67 -18.21 18.83 6.61
CA HIS A 67 -17.84 19.98 7.43
C HIS A 67 -19.08 20.80 7.85
N ALA A 68 -19.10 21.26 9.10
CA ALA A 68 -20.03 22.25 9.64
C ALA A 68 -19.33 23.19 10.62
N ASP A 69 -19.58 24.49 10.47
CA ASP A 69 -19.15 25.55 11.39
C ASP A 69 -20.39 26.35 11.78
N PHE A 70 -20.68 26.39 13.07
CA PHE A 70 -21.86 27.04 13.61
C PHE A 70 -21.64 27.51 15.05
N THR A 71 -22.53 28.36 15.54
CA THR A 71 -22.45 28.93 16.89
C THR A 71 -23.65 28.53 17.73
N VAL A 72 -23.41 28.03 18.94
CA VAL A 72 -24.46 27.65 19.92
C VAL A 72 -24.07 28.21 21.28
N ALA A 73 -25.00 28.91 21.95
CA ALA A 73 -24.83 29.40 23.33
C ALA A 73 -23.50 30.16 23.57
N LYS A 74 -23.09 31.01 22.62
CA LYS A 74 -21.82 31.78 22.60
C LYS A 74 -20.55 30.97 22.34
N LEU A 75 -20.64 29.64 22.21
CA LEU A 75 -19.55 28.78 21.75
C LEU A 75 -19.59 28.67 20.22
N ARG A 76 -18.43 28.72 19.59
CA ARG A 76 -18.26 28.32 18.19
C ARG A 76 -17.88 26.84 18.16
N VAL A 77 -18.58 26.09 17.31
CA VAL A 77 -18.41 24.65 17.18
C VAL A 77 -18.11 24.34 15.72
N VAL A 78 -16.93 23.78 15.49
CA VAL A 78 -16.46 23.34 14.19
C VAL A 78 -16.37 21.82 14.21
N VAL A 79 -17.08 21.18 13.31
CA VAL A 79 -17.11 19.73 13.15
C VAL A 79 -16.70 19.39 11.74
N TYR A 80 -15.77 18.46 11.61
CA TYR A 80 -15.38 17.94 10.31
C TYR A 80 -14.95 16.49 10.41
N ARG A 81 -15.18 15.73 9.34
CA ARG A 81 -14.56 14.43 9.17
C ARG A 81 -13.24 14.62 8.44
N HIS A 82 -12.16 14.06 9.00
CA HIS A 82 -10.88 14.14 8.34
C HIS A 82 -10.89 13.24 7.10
N SER A 83 -10.49 13.80 5.94
CA SER A 83 -10.43 13.08 4.66
C SER A 83 -9.35 12.00 4.59
N GLY A 84 -8.63 11.79 5.70
CA GLY A 84 -7.65 10.74 5.87
C GLY A 84 -8.20 9.33 5.66
N THR A 85 -9.50 9.04 5.74
CA THR A 85 -9.95 7.63 5.62
C THR A 85 -9.76 7.01 4.24
N SER A 86 -9.98 7.75 3.16
CA SER A 86 -9.73 7.27 1.79
C SER A 86 -8.22 7.29 1.48
N LEU A 87 -7.53 8.33 1.94
CA LEU A 87 -6.11 8.53 1.72
C LEU A 87 -5.26 7.53 2.53
N ASP A 88 -5.59 7.28 3.80
CA ASP A 88 -4.93 6.29 4.66
C ASP A 88 -5.18 4.89 4.12
N ARG A 89 -6.39 4.58 3.63
CA ARG A 89 -6.65 3.29 2.97
C ARG A 89 -5.79 3.10 1.72
N GLN A 90 -5.59 4.15 0.93
CA GLN A 90 -4.68 4.11 -0.22
C GLN A 90 -3.21 3.99 0.21
N LEU A 91 -2.78 4.73 1.24
CA LEU A 91 -1.43 4.65 1.79
C LEU A 91 -1.13 3.27 2.37
N ASP A 92 -2.07 2.67 3.09
CA ASP A 92 -1.98 1.32 3.64
C ASP A 92 -1.89 0.28 2.53
N SER A 93 -2.71 0.40 1.48
CA SER A 93 -2.64 -0.53 0.34
C SER A 93 -1.32 -0.40 -0.43
N ALA A 94 -0.80 0.82 -0.62
CA ALA A 94 0.49 1.07 -1.24
C ALA A 94 1.66 0.57 -0.38
N GLN A 95 1.56 0.71 0.94
CA GLN A 95 2.58 0.21 1.88
C GLN A 95 2.55 -1.32 1.96
N PHE A 96 1.37 -1.94 1.93
CA PHE A 96 1.22 -3.38 1.81
C PHE A 96 1.82 -3.90 0.50
N GLY A 97 1.50 -3.26 -0.64
CA GLY A 97 2.06 -3.61 -1.94
C GLY A 97 3.60 -3.55 -1.97
N LYS A 98 4.20 -2.53 -1.33
CA LYS A 98 5.66 -2.45 -1.15
C LYS A 98 6.23 -3.61 -0.34
N ARG A 99 5.56 -4.02 0.73
CA ARG A 99 6.00 -5.14 1.58
C ARG A 99 5.93 -6.47 0.81
N VAL A 100 4.84 -6.72 0.08
CA VAL A 100 4.69 -7.92 -0.75
C VAL A 100 5.73 -7.97 -1.86
N ALA A 101 5.95 -6.85 -2.55
CA ALA A 101 6.97 -6.76 -3.60
C ALA A 101 8.39 -7.04 -3.07
N PHE A 102 8.71 -6.58 -1.86
CA PHE A 102 10.00 -6.87 -1.22
C PHE A 102 10.15 -8.36 -0.93
N VAL A 103 9.11 -9.02 -0.38
CA VAL A 103 9.13 -10.46 -0.10
C VAL A 103 9.33 -11.27 -1.39
N LEU A 104 8.60 -10.94 -2.46
CA LEU A 104 8.77 -11.60 -3.76
C LEU A 104 10.19 -11.42 -4.32
N ALA A 105 10.74 -10.21 -4.23
CA ALA A 105 12.11 -9.95 -4.65
C ALA A 105 13.15 -10.77 -3.86
N SER A 106 12.96 -10.91 -2.54
CA SER A 106 13.81 -11.75 -1.70
C SER A 106 13.73 -13.23 -2.08
N ILE A 107 12.53 -13.75 -2.36
CA ILE A 107 12.34 -15.15 -2.81
C ILE A 107 13.06 -15.38 -4.15
N CYS A 108 12.89 -14.48 -5.12
CA CYS A 108 13.57 -14.59 -6.40
C CYS A 108 15.10 -14.55 -6.26
N LEU A 109 15.62 -13.71 -5.36
CA LEU A 109 17.05 -13.64 -5.07
C LEU A 109 17.58 -14.92 -4.44
N LEU A 110 16.82 -15.55 -3.54
CA LEU A 110 17.17 -16.84 -2.95
C LEU A 110 17.17 -17.97 -3.99
N LEU A 111 16.16 -18.00 -4.87
CA LEU A 111 16.11 -18.98 -5.98
C LEU A 111 17.29 -18.80 -6.94
N TYR A 112 17.63 -17.55 -7.27
CA TYR A 112 18.80 -17.25 -8.09
C TYR A 112 20.10 -17.67 -7.41
N ALA A 113 20.28 -17.34 -6.13
CA ALA A 113 21.46 -17.72 -5.36
C ALA A 113 21.60 -19.26 -5.27
N PHE A 114 20.49 -19.97 -5.04
CA PHE A 114 20.47 -21.42 -5.02
C PHE A 114 20.91 -22.01 -6.37
N LEU A 115 20.37 -21.52 -7.49
CA LEU A 115 20.73 -22.00 -8.83
C LEU A 115 22.15 -21.61 -9.25
N ALA A 116 22.65 -20.45 -8.80
CA ALA A 116 23.98 -19.97 -9.11
C ALA A 116 25.07 -20.68 -8.30
N LEU A 117 24.80 -21.01 -7.03
CA LEU A 117 25.77 -21.62 -6.12
C LEU A 117 25.74 -23.16 -6.16
N ASN A 118 24.61 -23.77 -6.51
CA ASN A 118 24.49 -25.23 -6.63
C ASN A 118 24.60 -25.71 -8.09
N SER A 119 25.32 -25.01 -8.98
CA SER A 119 25.61 -25.58 -10.29
C SER A 119 26.49 -26.83 -10.09
N PRO A 120 25.96 -28.05 -10.29
CA PRO A 120 26.74 -29.27 -10.12
C PRO A 120 27.84 -29.28 -11.19
N GLU A 121 29.04 -29.74 -10.86
CA GLU A 121 30.13 -29.94 -11.83
C GLU A 121 29.67 -30.74 -13.07
N VAL A 122 28.70 -31.64 -12.88
CA VAL A 122 28.03 -32.42 -13.94
C VAL A 122 27.32 -31.52 -14.96
N ILE A 123 26.65 -30.45 -14.52
CA ILE A 123 25.96 -29.52 -15.43
C ILE A 123 26.97 -28.72 -16.25
N GLU A 124 28.11 -28.30 -15.69
CA GLU A 124 29.14 -27.61 -16.47
C GLU A 124 29.83 -28.54 -17.47
N ARG A 125 30.11 -29.80 -17.10
CA ARG A 125 30.72 -30.80 -18.00
C ARG A 125 29.82 -31.18 -19.17
N CYS A 126 28.50 -31.27 -18.95
CA CYS A 126 27.54 -31.63 -20.01
C CYS A 126 27.01 -30.40 -20.79
N LYS A 127 27.41 -29.17 -20.42
CA LYS A 127 26.98 -27.92 -21.09
C LYS A 127 27.79 -27.68 -22.36
N GLY A 128 27.11 -27.70 -23.52
CA GLY A 128 27.72 -27.38 -24.82
C GLY A 128 27.71 -28.51 -25.87
N SER A 129 27.18 -29.70 -25.55
CA SER A 129 27.08 -30.82 -26.51
C SER A 129 25.92 -30.68 -27.52
N ALA A 130 24.99 -29.74 -27.29
CA ALA A 130 23.82 -29.53 -28.15
C ALA A 130 24.08 -28.62 -29.37
N VAL A 131 25.17 -28.84 -30.12
CA VAL A 131 25.29 -28.28 -31.49
C VAL A 131 24.66 -29.22 -32.54
N GLY A 132 24.04 -30.33 -32.12
CA GLY A 132 23.54 -31.35 -33.06
C GLY A 132 22.21 -32.01 -32.71
N THR A 133 21.26 -31.31 -32.11
CA THR A 133 19.91 -31.88 -31.87
C THR A 133 18.82 -30.91 -32.32
N GLY A 134 18.84 -30.62 -33.63
CA GLY A 134 17.58 -30.45 -34.35
C GLY A 134 16.90 -31.81 -34.45
N ASP A 135 15.58 -31.81 -34.29
CA ASP A 135 14.69 -32.98 -34.31
C ASP A 135 15.14 -34.06 -35.32
N ASN A 136 15.75 -35.12 -34.81
CA ASN A 136 15.83 -36.49 -35.33
C ASN A 136 17.01 -37.16 -34.63
N ILE A 137 16.72 -38.15 -33.79
CA ILE A 137 17.72 -39.02 -33.19
C ILE A 137 18.13 -40.05 -34.26
N PRO A 138 19.39 -40.12 -34.72
CA PRO A 138 19.93 -41.36 -35.21
C PRO A 138 20.65 -42.06 -34.05
N VAL A 139 20.27 -43.31 -33.85
CA VAL A 139 21.06 -44.31 -33.13
C VAL A 139 22.32 -44.54 -33.95
N ASP A 140 23.31 -43.64 -33.84
CA ASP A 140 24.73 -43.89 -34.14
C ASP A 140 25.56 -42.60 -34.00
N GLY A 141 26.43 -42.56 -32.99
CA GLY A 141 27.76 -41.97 -33.15
C GLY A 141 28.02 -40.50 -32.79
N VAL A 142 27.14 -39.78 -32.09
CA VAL A 142 27.55 -38.50 -31.48
C VAL A 142 28.10 -38.78 -30.08
N LEU A 143 29.42 -38.63 -29.93
CA LEU A 143 30.15 -38.75 -28.66
C LEU A 143 29.54 -37.83 -27.60
N LEU A 144 28.68 -38.40 -26.75
CA LEU A 144 28.33 -37.79 -25.48
C LEU A 144 29.62 -37.65 -24.66
N PRO A 145 29.82 -36.54 -23.93
CA PRO A 145 30.98 -36.38 -23.07
C PRO A 145 31.09 -37.58 -22.10
N GLU A 146 32.31 -38.08 -21.86
CA GLU A 146 32.52 -39.23 -20.98
C GLU A 146 31.84 -39.00 -19.61
N GLY A 147 30.85 -39.85 -19.31
CA GLY A 147 30.10 -39.82 -18.05
C GLY A 147 28.79 -39.01 -18.04
N CYS A 148 28.32 -38.45 -19.16
CA CYS A 148 27.02 -37.75 -19.25
C CYS A 148 25.92 -38.64 -19.86
N THR A 149 24.74 -38.70 -19.24
CA THR A 149 23.55 -39.31 -19.86
C THR A 149 22.77 -38.30 -20.71
N ALA A 150 21.90 -38.77 -21.61
CA ALA A 150 21.03 -37.89 -22.40
C ALA A 150 20.09 -37.03 -21.52
N GLU A 151 19.70 -37.53 -20.35
CA GLU A 151 18.90 -36.80 -19.36
C GLU A 151 19.70 -35.65 -18.72
N ASP A 152 20.99 -35.86 -18.47
CA ASP A 152 21.89 -34.84 -17.90
C ASP A 152 22.14 -33.69 -18.87
N VAL A 153 22.25 -33.98 -20.18
CA VAL A 153 22.38 -32.96 -21.23
C VAL A 153 21.11 -32.12 -21.34
N LYS A 154 19.93 -32.75 -21.29
CA LYS A 154 18.65 -32.04 -21.29
C LYS A 154 18.50 -31.14 -20.05
N ARG A 155 18.81 -31.68 -18.87
CA ARG A 155 18.78 -30.94 -17.60
C ARG A 155 19.76 -29.76 -17.58
N ALA A 156 20.94 -29.92 -18.18
CA ALA A 156 21.93 -28.85 -18.28
C ALA A 156 21.48 -27.72 -19.23
N ASN A 157 20.84 -28.07 -20.34
CA ASN A 157 20.29 -27.09 -21.29
C ASN A 157 19.09 -26.34 -20.69
N ASP A 158 18.18 -27.06 -20.04
CA ASP A 158 17.05 -26.47 -19.31
C ASP A 158 17.55 -25.53 -18.20
N HIS A 159 18.59 -25.93 -17.45
CA HIS A 159 19.20 -25.10 -16.41
C HIS A 159 19.79 -23.79 -16.95
N ALA A 160 20.41 -23.81 -18.13
CA ALA A 160 20.93 -22.61 -18.79
C ALA A 160 19.81 -21.64 -19.20
N TRP A 161 18.68 -22.18 -19.68
CA TRP A 161 17.50 -21.37 -19.96
C TRP A 161 16.91 -20.80 -18.66
N TRP A 162 16.69 -21.61 -17.62
CA TRP A 162 16.19 -21.13 -16.33
C TRP A 162 17.04 -20.02 -15.70
N LYS A 163 18.37 -20.09 -15.82
CA LYS A 163 19.28 -19.03 -15.37
C LYS A 163 19.06 -17.72 -16.14
N THR A 164 18.93 -17.80 -17.45
CA THR A 164 18.66 -16.63 -18.30
C THR A 164 17.28 -16.04 -18.03
N ALA A 165 16.25 -16.88 -17.87
CA ALA A 165 14.90 -16.49 -17.51
C ALA A 165 14.85 -15.78 -16.15
N ALA A 166 15.57 -16.30 -15.14
CA ALA A 166 15.67 -15.70 -13.82
C ALA A 166 16.36 -14.32 -13.84
N ILE A 167 17.45 -14.18 -14.60
CA ILE A 167 18.16 -12.89 -14.76
C ILE A 167 17.26 -11.87 -15.46
N LEU A 168 16.60 -12.26 -16.56
CA LEU A 168 15.68 -11.38 -17.27
C LEU A 168 14.49 -10.98 -16.38
N GLY A 169 13.89 -11.92 -15.66
CA GLY A 169 12.81 -11.65 -14.71
C GLY A 169 13.22 -10.67 -13.62
N MET A 170 14.42 -10.83 -13.03
CA MET A 170 14.96 -9.90 -12.03
C MET A 170 15.22 -8.50 -12.62
N SER A 171 15.74 -8.42 -13.85
CA SER A 171 16.01 -7.14 -14.52
C SER A 171 14.71 -6.39 -14.87
N ALA A 172 13.70 -7.10 -15.37
CA ALA A 172 12.40 -6.52 -15.68
C ALA A 172 11.67 -6.07 -14.41
N PHE A 173 11.71 -6.87 -13.34
CA PHE A 173 11.13 -6.53 -12.05
C PHE A 173 11.78 -5.30 -11.43
N THR A 174 13.12 -5.21 -11.47
CA THR A 174 13.85 -4.05 -10.92
C THR A 174 13.61 -2.77 -11.72
N MET A 175 13.51 -2.84 -13.05
CA MET A 175 13.08 -1.70 -13.88
C MET A 175 11.66 -1.26 -13.53
N LEU A 176 10.69 -2.18 -13.50
CA LEU A 176 9.30 -1.87 -13.19
C LEU A 176 9.15 -1.25 -11.80
N ALA A 177 9.83 -1.81 -10.79
CA ALA A 177 9.85 -1.28 -9.44
C ALA A 177 10.45 0.14 -9.37
N SER A 178 11.49 0.41 -10.15
CA SER A 178 12.12 1.74 -10.24
C SER A 178 11.17 2.76 -10.86
N VAL A 179 10.46 2.38 -11.93
CA VAL A 179 9.44 3.22 -12.58
C VAL A 179 8.29 3.51 -11.60
N ILE A 180 7.73 2.51 -10.93
CA ILE A 180 6.67 2.68 -9.92
C ILE A 180 7.14 3.61 -8.78
N ARG A 181 8.40 3.48 -8.34
CA ARG A 181 8.97 4.34 -7.30
C ARG A 181 9.08 5.80 -7.76
N MET A 182 9.44 6.03 -9.02
CA MET A 182 9.50 7.37 -9.61
C MET A 182 8.11 8.00 -9.75
N TYR A 183 7.13 7.24 -10.24
CA TYR A 183 5.75 7.69 -10.40
C TYR A 183 5.06 7.95 -9.05
N SER A 184 5.22 7.07 -8.07
CA SER A 184 4.59 7.24 -6.74
C SER A 184 5.10 8.47 -5.99
N LYS A 185 6.39 8.83 -6.12
CA LYS A 185 6.94 10.06 -5.56
C LYS A 185 6.43 11.33 -6.25
N SER A 186 6.10 11.25 -7.54
CA SER A 186 5.57 12.38 -8.31
C SER A 186 4.07 12.58 -8.12
N LEU A 187 3.31 11.48 -7.98
CA LEU A 187 1.85 11.50 -7.88
C LEU A 187 1.33 11.72 -6.45
N GLY A 188 1.99 11.16 -5.43
CA GLY A 188 1.56 11.30 -4.03
C GLY A 188 1.37 12.76 -3.57
N PRO A 189 2.28 13.70 -3.88
CA PRO A 189 2.11 15.11 -3.53
C PRO A 189 1.00 15.81 -4.34
N LYS A 190 0.73 15.35 -5.56
CA LYS A 190 -0.31 15.93 -6.42
C LYS A 190 -1.70 15.48 -6.00
N VAL A 191 -1.86 14.22 -5.60
CA VAL A 191 -3.11 13.68 -5.07
C VAL A 191 -3.43 14.27 -3.68
N LYS A 192 -2.42 14.60 -2.87
CA LYS A 192 -2.64 15.28 -1.57
C LYS A 192 -3.07 16.75 -1.68
N ARG A 193 -2.99 17.36 -2.88
CA ARG A 193 -3.34 18.77 -3.11
C ARG A 193 -4.61 18.96 -3.94
N ALA A 194 -5.11 17.90 -4.56
CA ALA A 194 -6.40 17.87 -5.23
C ALA A 194 -7.47 17.48 -4.21
#